data_AF-A0A0C2RZP5-F1
#
_entry.id   AF-A0A0C2RZP5-F1
#
_cell.length_a   1.000
_cell.length_b   1.000
_cell.length_c   1.000
_cell.angle_alpha   90.00
_cell.angle_beta   90.00
_cell.angle_gamma   90.00
#
_symmetry.space_group_name_H-M   'P 1'
#
loop_
_entity.id
_entity.type
_entity.pdbx_description
1 polymer ?
#
loop_
_entity_poly.entity_id
_entity_poly.type
_entity_poly.pdbx_seq_one_letter_code
_entity_poly.pdbx_strand_id
1 'polypeptide(L)'
;MKEWRRISIPTSMIAIQIMLGLAKAIQYFHSMGVILHRQFGSDNVFLDSDLRPIICCLCSTSRFLLEKPWKERFVLEDNIFSFGCLLYEEDRMGAITNRPSVPEMPEFVWQLVQRCCAEDPKRRPPMDEVVQEVERWNIA
;
A
#
# COMPACT_ATOMS: atom_id res chain seq x y z
N MET A 1 13.36 -14.49 0.92
CA MET A 1 13.52 -14.31 -0.53
C MET A 1 12.93 -12.96 -0.87
N LYS A 2 13.72 -11.98 -1.34
CA LYS A 2 13.33 -10.57 -1.56
C LYS A 2 13.37 -10.18 -3.05
N GLU A 3 13.36 -11.16 -3.95
CA GLU A 3 13.72 -11.03 -5.37
C GLU A 3 12.83 -10.08 -6.18
N TRP A 4 11.55 -9.93 -5.79
CA TRP A 4 10.61 -9.05 -6.50
C TRP A 4 10.95 -7.55 -6.39
N ARG A 5 11.78 -7.17 -5.41
CA ARG A 5 12.23 -5.78 -5.17
C ARG A 5 13.18 -5.24 -6.22
N ARG A 6 13.75 -6.11 -7.07
CA ARG A 6 14.60 -5.70 -8.22
C ARG A 6 13.81 -5.46 -9.50
N ILE A 7 12.50 -5.74 -9.46
CA ILE A 7 11.63 -5.59 -10.61
C ILE A 7 11.17 -4.14 -10.61
N SER A 8 11.52 -3.36 -11.64
CA SER A 8 11.00 -2.00 -11.80
C SER A 8 9.48 -2.04 -11.84
N ILE A 9 8.86 -1.54 -10.75
CA ILE A 9 7.46 -1.77 -10.39
C ILE A 9 6.40 -1.27 -11.40
N PRO A 10 6.71 -0.46 -12.42
CA PRO A 10 5.69 -0.10 -13.40
C PRO A 10 5.95 -0.61 -14.82
N THR A 11 7.07 -1.30 -15.08
CA THR A 11 7.36 -1.87 -16.41
C THR A 11 7.18 -3.38 -16.48
N SER A 12 7.06 -4.04 -15.34
CA SER A 12 6.86 -5.49 -15.29
C SER A 12 5.41 -5.84 -15.00
N MET A 13 4.79 -6.64 -15.87
CA MET A 13 3.48 -7.23 -15.62
C MET A 13 3.41 -7.98 -14.29
N ILE A 14 4.52 -8.60 -13.87
CA ILE A 14 4.62 -9.30 -12.58
C ILE A 14 4.46 -8.32 -11.42
N ALA A 15 5.10 -7.14 -11.47
CA ALA A 15 4.99 -6.15 -10.42
C ALA A 15 3.57 -5.57 -10.33
N ILE A 16 2.92 -5.32 -11.48
CA ILE A 16 1.52 -4.88 -11.53
C ILE A 16 0.61 -5.93 -10.89
N GLN A 17 0.82 -7.23 -11.17
CA GLN A 17 0.05 -8.31 -10.55
C GLN A 17 0.23 -8.39 -9.03
N ILE A 18 1.47 -8.25 -8.54
CA ILE A 18 1.76 -8.21 -7.11
C ILE A 18 1.07 -7.02 -6.46
N MET A 19 1.18 -5.83 -7.04
CA MET A 19 0.54 -4.61 -6.51
C MET A 19 -0.98 -4.70 -6.53
N LEU A 20 -1.56 -5.29 -7.57
CA LEU A 20 -2.99 -5.54 -7.63
C LEU A 20 -3.44 -6.52 -6.53
N GLY A 21 -2.66 -7.58 -6.30
CA GLY A 21 -2.92 -8.53 -5.20
C GLY A 21 -2.88 -7.84 -3.83
N LEU A 22 -1.90 -6.97 -3.61
CA LEU A 22 -1.78 -6.18 -2.38
C LEU A 22 -2.96 -5.21 -2.20
N ALA A 23 -3.33 -4.49 -3.26
CA ALA A 23 -4.47 -3.58 -3.24
C ALA A 23 -5.77 -4.32 -2.88
N LYS A 24 -6.01 -5.49 -3.49
CA LYS A 24 -7.19 -6.33 -3.19
C LYS A 24 -7.18 -6.88 -1.75
N ALA A 25 -6.02 -7.27 -1.24
CA ALA A 25 -5.89 -7.71 0.15
C ALA A 25 -6.22 -6.58 1.14
N ILE A 26 -5.72 -5.38 0.89
CA ILE A 26 -5.99 -4.21 1.74
C ILE A 26 -7.47 -3.78 1.62
N GLN A 27 -8.05 -3.83 0.42
CA GLN A 27 -9.49 -3.62 0.22
C GLN A 27 -10.32 -4.59 1.08
N TYR A 28 -9.95 -5.87 1.09
CA TYR A 28 -10.60 -6.87 1.94
C TYR A 28 -10.43 -6.55 3.43
N PHE A 29 -9.24 -6.14 3.88
CA PHE A 29 -9.02 -5.71 5.27
C PHE A 29 -9.91 -4.53 5.65
N HIS A 30 -10.09 -3.54 4.76
CA HIS A 30 -11.01 -2.44 5.00
C HIS A 30 -12.45 -2.91 5.17
N SER A 31 -12.90 -3.86 4.34
CA SER A 31 -14.25 -4.44 4.46
C SER A 31 -14.48 -5.14 5.81
N MET A 32 -13.42 -5.62 6.45
CA MET A 32 -13.42 -6.28 7.76
C MET A 32 -13.10 -5.32 8.93
N GLY A 33 -12.84 -4.05 8.65
CA GLY A 33 -12.40 -3.08 9.66
C GLY A 33 -11.01 -3.37 10.24
N VAL A 34 -10.14 -4.05 9.48
CA VAL A 34 -8.77 -4.42 9.88
C VAL A 34 -7.78 -3.32 9.53
N ILE A 35 -6.94 -2.97 10.49
CA ILE A 35 -5.88 -1.97 10.41
C ILE A 35 -4.53 -2.69 10.58
N LEU A 36 -3.63 -2.45 9.63
CA LEU A 36 -2.28 -3.00 9.63
C LEU A 36 -1.42 -2.23 10.63
N HIS A 37 -0.50 -2.94 11.28
CA HIS A 37 0.39 -2.31 12.25
C HIS A 37 1.32 -1.28 11.56
N ARG A 38 1.74 -0.24 12.29
CA ARG A 38 2.58 0.87 11.80
C ARG A 38 3.84 0.46 11.03
N GLN A 39 4.43 -0.67 11.41
CA GLN A 39 5.64 -1.21 10.79
C GLN A 39 5.35 -2.08 9.56
N PHE A 40 4.10 -2.13 9.10
CA PHE A 40 3.75 -2.84 7.89
C PHE A 40 4.44 -2.18 6.69
N GLY A 41 5.30 -2.95 6.05
CA GLY A 41 6.04 -2.55 4.87
C GLY A 41 6.50 -3.76 4.07
N SER A 42 7.48 -3.55 3.18
CA SER A 42 7.93 -4.58 2.24
C SER A 42 8.50 -5.84 2.90
N ASP A 43 8.96 -5.76 4.15
CA ASP A 43 9.43 -6.91 4.94
C ASP A 43 8.30 -7.80 5.47
N ASN A 44 7.05 -7.33 5.41
CA ASN A 44 5.85 -8.10 5.75
C ASN A 44 5.15 -8.70 4.52
N VAL A 45 5.69 -8.49 3.32
CA VAL A 45 5.11 -8.99 2.06
C VAL A 45 5.98 -10.10 1.51
N PHE A 46 5.41 -11.30 1.42
CA PHE A 46 6.01 -12.49 0.83
C PHE A 46 5.27 -12.84 -0.45
N LEU A 47 5.91 -13.61 -1.33
CA LEU A 47 5.27 -14.16 -2.53
C LEU A 47 5.21 -15.67 -2.43
N ASP A 48 4.09 -16.26 -2.85
CA ASP A 48 3.99 -17.70 -3.05
C ASP A 48 4.58 -18.15 -4.39
N SER A 49 4.43 -19.43 -4.72
CA SER A 49 4.90 -20.00 -5.99
C SER A 49 4.21 -19.42 -7.22
N ASP A 50 3.02 -18.84 -7.05
CA ASP A 50 2.22 -18.21 -8.11
C ASP A 50 2.42 -16.69 -8.16
N LEU A 51 3.42 -16.17 -7.42
CA LEU A 51 3.71 -14.73 -7.29
C LEU A 51 2.56 -13.92 -6.66
N ARG A 52 1.70 -14.57 -5.88
CA ARG A 52 0.63 -13.88 -5.14
C ARG A 52 1.18 -13.34 -3.82
N PRO A 53 0.83 -12.11 -3.44
CA PRO A 53 1.30 -11.52 -2.19
C PRO A 53 0.64 -12.17 -0.98
N ILE A 54 1.47 -12.59 -0.03
CA ILE A 54 1.10 -13.02 1.31
C ILE A 54 1.52 -11.91 2.28
N ILE A 55 0.54 -11.34 2.97
CA ILE A 55 0.76 -10.33 4.01
C ILE A 55 0.94 -11.05 5.35
N CYS A 56 2.11 -10.88 5.97
CA CYS A 56 2.45 -11.43 7.27
C CYS A 56 2.85 -10.29 8.23
N CYS A 57 1.86 -9.75 8.93
CA CYS A 57 2.06 -8.69 9.92
C CYS A 57 1.10 -8.83 11.10
N LEU A 58 1.40 -8.11 12.18
CA LEU A 58 0.42 -7.87 13.23
C LEU A 58 -0.67 -6.93 12.70
N CYS A 59 -1.91 -7.16 13.09
CA CYS A 59 -3.05 -6.31 12.74
C CYS A 59 -3.97 -6.12 13.94
N SER A 60 -4.78 -5.07 13.90
CA SER A 60 -5.82 -4.77 14.88
C SER A 60 -7.15 -4.55 14.17
N THR A 61 -8.26 -4.70 14.89
CA THR A 61 -9.56 -4.26 14.37
C THR A 61 -9.85 -2.85 14.86
N SER A 62 -10.51 -2.05 14.03
CA SER A 62 -10.94 -0.69 14.38
C SER A 62 -11.75 -0.68 15.69
N ARG A 63 -12.58 -1.71 15.90
CA ARG A 63 -13.34 -1.91 17.14
C ARG A 63 -12.46 -2.04 18.38
N PHE A 64 -11.37 -2.80 18.28
CA PHE A 64 -10.45 -3.01 19.41
C PHE A 64 -9.64 -1.74 19.77
N LEU A 65 -9.33 -0.90 18.78
CA LEU A 65 -8.61 0.37 19.01
C LEU A 65 -9.47 1.43 19.71
N LEU A 66 -10.80 1.41 19.53
CA LEU A 66 -11.71 2.34 20.19
C LEU A 66 -11.81 2.12 21.72
N GLU A 67 -11.39 0.96 22.21
CA GLU A 67 -11.56 0.55 23.62
C GLU A 67 -10.34 0.89 24.51
N LYS A 68 -9.22 1.38 23.95
CA LYS A 68 -7.97 1.66 24.70
C LYS A 68 -7.77 3.16 24.95
N PRO A 69 -7.33 3.57 26.16
CA PRO A 69 -7.16 4.98 26.53
C PRO A 69 -5.90 5.66 25.94
N TRP A 70 -5.03 4.92 25.24
CA TRP A 70 -3.78 5.45 24.70
C TRP A 70 -3.93 5.86 23.23
N LYS A 71 -3.47 7.09 22.96
CA LYS A 71 -3.73 7.99 21.82
C LYS A 71 -3.22 7.58 20.44
N GLU A 72 -2.80 6.34 20.20
CA GLU A 72 -2.46 5.94 18.84
C GLU A 72 -3.74 5.60 18.07
N ARG A 73 -4.40 6.66 17.58
CA ARG A 73 -5.57 6.56 16.69
C ARG A 73 -5.10 6.16 15.30
N PHE A 74 -4.91 4.87 15.09
CA PHE A 74 -4.80 4.36 13.73
C PHE A 74 -6.18 4.28 13.11
N VAL A 75 -6.24 4.60 11.82
CA VAL A 75 -7.47 4.57 11.02
C VAL A 75 -7.25 3.69 9.79
N LEU A 76 -8.32 3.30 9.10
CA LEU A 76 -8.22 2.44 7.92
C LEU A 76 -7.36 3.07 6.83
N GLU A 77 -7.39 4.39 6.74
CA GLU A 77 -6.62 5.20 5.82
C GLU A 77 -5.11 5.06 6.02
N ASP A 78 -4.64 4.59 7.17
CA ASP A 78 -3.22 4.27 7.37
C ASP A 78 -2.77 3.06 6.55
N ASN A 79 -3.66 2.11 6.25
CA ASN A 79 -3.34 1.04 5.31
C ASN A 79 -3.12 1.56 3.88
N ILE A 80 -3.88 2.60 3.48
CA ILE A 80 -3.74 3.24 2.17
C ILE A 80 -2.37 3.93 2.07
N PHE A 81 -1.95 4.59 3.16
CA PHE A 81 -0.61 5.14 3.25
C PHE A 81 0.46 4.07 3.12
N SER A 82 0.33 2.95 3.84
CA SER A 82 1.27 1.83 3.70
C SER A 82 1.32 1.27 2.28
N PHE A 83 0.19 1.21 1.57
CA PHE A 83 0.17 0.82 0.16
C PHE A 83 0.97 1.79 -0.72
N GLY A 84 0.82 3.11 -0.52
CA GLY A 84 1.63 4.11 -1.21
C GLY A 84 3.12 3.97 -0.94
N CYS A 85 3.51 3.69 0.32
CA CYS A 85 4.90 3.38 0.66
C CYS A 85 5.41 2.10 -0.01
N LEU A 86 4.57 1.06 -0.16
CA LEU A 86 4.95 -0.17 -0.89
C LEU A 86 5.17 0.08 -2.38
N LEU A 87 4.41 0.99 -2.99
CA LEU A 87 4.58 1.37 -4.39
C LEU A 87 5.86 2.16 -4.64
N TYR A 88 6.34 2.91 -3.65
CA TYR A 88 7.47 3.85 -3.79
C TYR A 88 8.77 3.41 -3.12
N GLU A 89 8.70 2.52 -2.12
CA GLU A 89 9.82 2.04 -1.32
C GLU A 89 10.54 3.11 -0.47
N GLU A 90 9.82 4.05 0.15
CA GLU A 90 10.37 4.82 1.29
C GLU A 90 9.87 4.34 2.65
N ASP A 91 10.82 3.90 3.49
CA ASP A 91 10.63 3.64 4.92
C ASP A 91 10.72 4.96 5.70
N ARG A 92 9.71 5.82 5.56
CA ARG A 92 9.60 7.04 6.37
C ARG A 92 8.18 7.23 6.90
N MET A 93 8.10 7.49 8.21
CA MET A 93 6.89 7.97 8.88
C MET A 93 6.51 9.42 8.46
N GLY A 94 6.28 9.69 7.18
CA GLY A 94 5.93 11.04 6.71
C GLY A 94 5.37 11.05 5.29
N ALA A 95 4.65 12.11 4.95
CA ALA A 95 4.10 12.30 3.61
C ALA A 95 5.21 12.31 2.54
N ILE A 96 5.02 11.54 1.48
CA ILE A 96 5.91 11.50 0.32
C ILE A 96 5.60 12.74 -0.53
N THR A 97 6.34 13.83 -0.31
CA THR A 97 6.04 15.13 -0.92
C THR A 97 6.89 15.46 -2.14
N ASN A 98 8.07 14.86 -2.28
CA ASN A 98 9.01 15.20 -3.35
C ASN A 98 9.37 13.96 -4.16
N ARG A 99 9.20 14.07 -5.49
CA ARG A 99 9.71 13.08 -6.44
C ARG A 99 11.22 13.25 -6.57
N PRO A 100 12.01 12.18 -6.69
CA PRO A 100 13.42 12.28 -7.05
C PRO A 100 13.56 12.95 -8.43
N SER A 101 14.67 13.65 -8.64
CA SER A 101 14.93 14.39 -9.89
C SER A 101 15.02 13.49 -11.12
N VAL A 102 15.37 12.22 -10.93
CA VAL A 102 15.29 11.18 -11.95
C VAL A 102 14.08 10.30 -11.65
N PRO A 103 13.07 10.25 -12.53
CA PRO A 103 11.86 9.48 -12.26
C PRO A 103 12.13 7.97 -12.39
N GLU A 104 12.15 7.26 -11.27
CA GLU A 104 12.28 5.79 -11.21
C GLU A 104 10.96 5.06 -11.57
N MET A 105 9.84 5.80 -11.64
CA MET A 105 8.51 5.29 -12.01
C MET A 105 7.75 6.26 -12.93
N PRO A 106 6.81 5.79 -13.77
CA PRO A 106 5.90 6.59 -14.56
C PRO A 106 5.07 7.56 -13.73
N GLU A 107 4.67 8.63 -14.40
CA GLU A 107 3.86 9.70 -13.82
C GLU A 107 2.56 9.20 -13.19
N PHE A 108 1.85 8.28 -13.85
CA PHE A 108 0.58 7.78 -13.34
C PHE A 108 0.74 6.99 -12.03
N VAL A 109 1.82 6.21 -11.88
CA VAL A 109 2.12 5.50 -10.62
C VAL A 109 2.50 6.49 -9.54
N TRP A 110 3.31 7.49 -9.87
CA TRP A 110 3.69 8.55 -8.95
C TRP A 110 2.49 9.34 -8.43
N GLN A 111 1.52 9.67 -9.29
CA GLN A 111 0.28 10.34 -8.89
C GLN A 111 -0.56 9.49 -7.93
N LEU A 112 -0.60 8.17 -8.11
CA LEU A 112 -1.25 7.28 -7.14
C LEU A 112 -0.50 7.29 -5.81
N VAL A 113 0.83 7.18 -5.82
CA VAL A 113 1.67 7.25 -4.61
C VAL A 113 1.38 8.53 -3.83
N GLN A 114 1.37 9.69 -4.48
CA GLN A 114 1.12 10.98 -3.82
C GLN A 114 -0.24 11.04 -3.14
N ARG A 115 -1.29 10.52 -3.79
CA ARG A 115 -2.64 10.50 -3.21
C ARG A 115 -2.73 9.50 -2.05
N CYS A 116 -2.15 8.32 -2.18
CA CYS A 116 -2.08 7.34 -1.10
C CYS A 116 -1.31 7.86 0.11
N CYS A 117 -0.24 8.65 -0.12
CA CYS A 117 0.63 9.18 0.92
C CYS A 117 0.25 10.60 1.40
N ALA A 118 -0.98 11.05 1.17
CA ALA A 118 -1.45 12.35 1.65
C ALA A 118 -1.35 12.46 3.19
N GLU A 119 -0.94 13.65 3.67
CA GLU A 119 -0.78 13.94 5.10
C GLU A 119 -2.11 13.81 5.85
N ASP A 120 -3.18 14.40 5.31
CA ASP A 120 -4.54 14.22 5.82
C ASP A 120 -5.08 12.86 5.37
N PRO A 121 -5.37 11.92 6.29
CA PRO A 121 -5.88 10.60 5.94
C PRO A 121 -7.17 10.65 5.13
N LYS A 122 -8.02 11.67 5.33
CA LYS A 122 -9.29 11.84 4.61
C LYS A 122 -9.12 12.21 3.14
N ARG A 123 -7.92 12.64 2.74
CA ARG A 123 -7.59 12.95 1.34
C ARG A 123 -7.06 11.74 0.57
N ARG A 124 -6.79 10.63 1.27
CA ARG A 124 -6.34 9.39 0.64
C ARG A 124 -7.51 8.72 -0.09
N PRO A 125 -7.28 8.11 -1.27
CA PRO A 125 -8.36 7.49 -2.04
C PRO A 125 -8.86 6.21 -1.34
N PRO A 126 -10.17 5.90 -1.40
CA PRO A 126 -10.67 4.61 -0.91
C PRO A 126 -10.07 3.45 -1.71
N MET A 127 -9.93 2.29 -1.09
CA MET A 127 -9.30 1.14 -1.76
C MET A 127 -10.05 0.66 -3.01
N ASP A 128 -11.35 0.90 -3.13
CA ASP A 128 -12.11 0.62 -4.35
C ASP A 128 -11.56 1.40 -5.56
N GLU A 129 -11.19 2.67 -5.34
CA GLU A 129 -10.59 3.52 -6.35
C GLU A 129 -9.16 3.06 -6.67
N VAL A 130 -8.36 2.76 -5.64
CA VAL A 130 -6.99 2.24 -5.80
C VAL A 130 -6.97 0.95 -6.62
N VAL A 131 -7.84 -0.01 -6.30
CA VAL A 131 -7.93 -1.29 -7.03
C VAL A 131 -8.32 -1.04 -8.48
N GLN A 132 -9.36 -0.25 -8.74
CA GLN A 132 -9.80 0.06 -10.11
C GLN A 132 -8.70 0.71 -10.94
N GLU A 133 -7.89 1.58 -10.33
CA GLU A 133 -6.78 2.24 -11.02
C GLU A 133 -5.66 1.27 -11.36
N VAL A 134 -5.23 0.44 -10.40
CA VAL A 134 -4.18 -0.57 -10.63
C VAL A 134 -4.62 -1.62 -11.65
N GLU A 135 -5.91 -1.99 -11.67
CA GLU A 135 -6.46 -2.90 -12.69
C GLU A 135 -6.33 -2.34 -14.11
N ARG A 136 -6.47 -1.03 -14.28
CA ARG A 136 -6.31 -0.37 -15.60
C ARG A 136 -4.86 -0.41 -16.08
N TRP A 137 -3.88 -0.49 -15.19
CA TRP A 137 -2.47 -0.63 -15.57
C TRP A 137 -2.20 -1.99 -16.25
N ASN A 138 -3.02 -3.01 -15.96
CA ASN A 138 -2.88 -4.36 -16.54
C ASN A 138 -3.46 -4.46 -17.97
N ILE A 139 -4.07 -3.40 -18.48
CA ILE A 139 -4.73 -3.34 -19.81
C ILE A 139 -3.96 -2.42 -20.78
N ALA A 140 -2.96 -1.68 -20.28
CA ALA A 140 -2.19 -0.70 -21.04
C ALA A 140 -0.89 -1.27 -21.64
#